data_AF-A0A6A6DDY1-F1
#
_entry.id   AF-A0A6A6DDY1-F1
#
_cell.length_a   1.000
_cell.length_b   1.000
_cell.length_c   1.000
_cell.angle_alpha   90.00
_cell.angle_beta   90.00
_cell.angle_gamma   90.00
#
_symmetry.space_group_name_H-M   'P 1'
#
loop_
_entity.id
_entity.type
_entity.pdbx_description
1 polymer ?
#
loop_
_entity_poly.entity_id
_entity_poly.type
_entity_poly.pdbx_seq_one_letter_code
_entity_poly.pdbx_strand_id
1 'polypeptide(L)'
;MHTSTILSAVILAVPALSAPLSKFNTRATESWSINTMNVHFMGRDTGIPGNGWPDWAKFDTTLDFKVDFPFSQVSCSASWPEKNLPTSEIPCESENTMFQLSPVPSGDFHEAAFTLSVRRTDVDGASGVRTTYTGGQVITANQPTVDTSYLSCLGGRPLDGIRCSLNGPMSVRKPLVLDAVSRAE
;
A
#
# COMPACT_ATOMS: atom_id res chain seq x y z
N MET A 1 89.07 23.63 0.13
CA MET A 1 87.99 23.79 -0.86
C MET A 1 86.69 23.33 -0.22
N HIS A 2 85.77 24.27 -0.01
CA HIS A 2 84.44 24.05 0.54
C HIS A 2 83.48 23.53 -0.54
N THR A 3 82.50 22.71 -0.16
CA THR A 3 81.17 22.54 -0.79
C THR A 3 80.43 21.47 0.05
N SER A 4 79.63 21.83 1.05
CA SER A 4 78.28 22.40 1.05
C SER A 4 77.18 21.36 0.73
N THR A 5 76.51 20.96 1.81
CA THR A 5 75.35 20.08 1.97
C THR A 5 74.07 20.71 1.41
N ILE A 6 73.19 19.94 0.75
CA ILE A 6 71.78 20.33 0.56
C ILE A 6 70.89 19.10 0.84
N LEU A 7 70.20 19.14 1.98
CA LEU A 7 69.13 18.22 2.38
C LEU A 7 67.81 18.77 1.81
N SER A 8 67.18 18.07 0.88
CA SER A 8 65.82 18.40 0.40
C SER A 8 64.78 17.63 1.21
N ALA A 9 63.99 18.34 2.01
CA ALA A 9 62.82 17.80 2.70
C ALA A 9 61.59 17.92 1.79
N VAL A 10 61.02 16.78 1.38
CA VAL A 10 59.76 16.70 0.63
C VAL A 10 58.61 16.68 1.65
N ILE A 11 57.85 17.78 1.71
CA ILE A 11 56.64 17.90 2.53
C ILE A 11 55.47 17.31 1.73
N LEU A 12 55.00 16.13 2.13
CA LEU A 12 53.77 15.51 1.63
C LEU A 12 52.57 16.22 2.26
N ALA A 13 51.94 17.13 1.52
CA ALA A 13 50.65 17.71 1.87
C ALA A 13 49.54 16.68 1.60
N VAL A 14 48.93 16.17 2.68
CA VAL A 14 47.72 15.33 2.61
C VAL A 14 46.52 16.26 2.44
N PRO A 15 45.73 16.18 1.35
CA PRO A 15 44.47 16.89 1.28
C PRO A 15 43.48 16.17 2.19
N ALA A 16 43.16 16.78 3.33
CA ALA A 16 42.03 16.37 4.15
C ALA A 16 40.74 16.63 3.35
N LEU A 17 40.14 15.58 2.80
CA LEU A 17 38.78 15.62 2.26
C LEU A 17 37.81 15.81 3.44
N SER A 18 37.49 17.06 3.75
CA SER A 18 36.34 17.41 4.56
C SER A 18 35.08 17.12 3.75
N ALA A 19 34.58 15.89 3.81
CA ALA A 19 33.23 15.60 3.32
C ALA A 19 32.22 16.32 4.22
N PRO A 20 31.33 17.17 3.68
CA PRO A 20 30.24 17.70 4.47
C PRO A 20 29.34 16.54 4.87
N LEU A 21 29.27 16.25 6.18
CA LEU A 21 28.23 15.43 6.79
C LEU A 21 26.91 16.22 6.70
N SER A 22 26.34 16.30 5.50
CA SER A 22 24.92 16.60 5.38
C SER A 22 24.18 15.39 5.93
N LYS A 23 23.81 15.46 7.21
CA LYS A 23 22.68 14.69 7.75
C LYS A 23 21.42 15.19 7.06
N PHE A 24 21.27 14.90 5.77
CA PHE A 24 19.98 15.05 5.12
C PHE A 24 19.05 14.06 5.83
N ASN A 25 17.98 14.60 6.41
CA ASN A 25 16.88 13.85 6.96
C ASN A 25 16.12 13.20 5.79
N THR A 26 16.77 12.27 5.08
CA THR A 26 16.21 11.59 3.92
C THR A 26 15.13 10.66 4.42
N ARG A 27 13.88 10.94 4.04
CA ARG A 27 12.77 10.01 4.26
C ARG A 27 13.16 8.67 3.63
N ALA A 28 13.12 7.62 4.44
CA ALA A 28 13.27 6.27 3.94
C ALA A 28 12.08 5.96 3.04
N THR A 29 12.33 5.22 1.96
CA THR A 29 11.29 4.76 1.05
C THR A 29 11.28 3.24 1.05
N GLU A 30 10.08 2.67 1.00
CA GLU A 30 9.87 1.24 0.87
C GLU A 30 8.86 0.98 -0.24
N SER A 31 8.87 -0.23 -0.77
CA SER A 31 7.90 -0.70 -1.76
C SER A 31 7.21 -1.93 -1.19
N TRP A 32 5.88 -1.89 -1.06
CA TRP A 32 5.08 -2.98 -0.50
C TRP A 32 4.19 -3.59 -1.55
N SER A 33 4.29 -4.89 -1.79
CA SER A 33 3.41 -5.57 -2.75
C SER A 33 2.14 -6.08 -2.10
N ILE A 34 1.03 -6.00 -2.82
CA ILE A 34 -0.21 -6.70 -2.49
C ILE A 34 -0.41 -7.78 -3.54
N ASN A 35 -0.13 -9.02 -3.16
CA ASN A 35 -0.18 -10.16 -4.06
C ASN A 35 -1.58 -10.80 -4.14
N THR A 36 -2.39 -10.63 -3.08
CA THR A 36 -3.77 -11.09 -3.01
C THR A 36 -4.65 -9.95 -2.52
N MET A 37 -5.75 -9.69 -3.22
CA MET A 37 -6.84 -8.86 -2.76
C MET A 37 -8.13 -9.47 -3.29
N ASN A 38 -9.09 -9.67 -2.39
CA ASN A 38 -10.42 -10.15 -2.69
C ASN A 38 -11.44 -9.14 -2.14
N VAL A 39 -12.42 -8.79 -2.96
CA VAL A 39 -13.58 -8.00 -2.53
C VAL A 39 -14.83 -8.80 -2.85
N HIS A 40 -15.75 -8.88 -1.91
CA HIS A 40 -17.02 -9.58 -2.11
C HIS A 40 -18.16 -8.71 -1.60
N PHE A 41 -19.09 -8.34 -2.48
CA PHE A 41 -20.20 -7.45 -2.13
C PHE A 41 -21.47 -7.81 -2.90
N MET A 42 -22.60 -7.35 -2.38
CA MET A 42 -23.86 -7.42 -3.11
C MET A 42 -23.80 -6.45 -4.30
N GLY A 43 -23.97 -6.96 -5.52
CA GLY A 43 -24.10 -6.13 -6.71
C GLY A 43 -25.55 -5.72 -6.96
N ARG A 44 -25.74 -4.62 -7.69
CA ARG A 44 -27.08 -4.16 -8.12
C ARG A 44 -27.85 -5.24 -8.88
N ASP A 45 -27.16 -5.96 -9.75
CA ASP A 45 -27.76 -6.89 -10.72
C ASP A 45 -27.48 -8.37 -10.37
N THR A 46 -27.06 -8.65 -9.13
CA THR A 46 -26.71 -10.02 -8.66
C THR A 46 -27.73 -10.60 -7.67
N GLY A 47 -28.80 -9.86 -7.40
CA GLY A 47 -29.94 -10.32 -6.60
C GLY A 47 -30.91 -11.21 -7.40
N ILE A 48 -32.19 -11.19 -7.02
CA ILE A 48 -33.28 -11.74 -7.84
C ILE A 48 -33.68 -10.76 -8.95
N PRO A 49 -34.34 -11.22 -10.04
CA PRO A 49 -34.91 -10.33 -11.04
C PRO A 49 -35.72 -9.19 -10.41
N GLY A 50 -35.46 -7.95 -10.83
CA GLY A 50 -36.00 -6.74 -10.21
C GLY A 50 -35.04 -6.05 -9.22
N ASN A 51 -33.75 -6.43 -9.22
CA ASN A 51 -32.67 -5.80 -8.45
C ASN A 51 -32.91 -5.80 -6.93
N GLY A 52 -33.68 -6.79 -6.45
CA GLY A 52 -33.95 -6.99 -5.04
C GLY A 52 -32.99 -8.01 -4.43
N TRP A 53 -32.44 -7.68 -3.26
CA TRP A 53 -31.84 -8.67 -2.36
C TRP A 53 -32.86 -8.98 -1.26
N PRO A 54 -33.36 -10.22 -1.14
CA PRO A 54 -34.24 -10.56 -0.04
C PRO A 54 -33.45 -10.51 1.27
N ASP A 55 -34.11 -10.13 2.37
CA ASP A 55 -33.42 -9.88 3.65
C ASP A 55 -32.61 -11.07 4.16
N TRP A 56 -33.07 -12.30 3.90
CA TRP A 56 -32.37 -13.53 4.29
C TRP A 56 -31.08 -13.79 3.49
N ALA A 57 -30.87 -13.12 2.36
CA ALA A 57 -29.71 -13.28 1.50
C ALA A 57 -28.75 -12.10 1.54
N LYS A 58 -29.07 -11.03 2.29
CA LYS A 58 -28.17 -9.89 2.42
C LYS A 58 -26.93 -10.27 3.22
N PHE A 59 -25.79 -9.71 2.84
CA PHE A 59 -24.52 -9.90 3.55
C PHE A 59 -23.67 -8.64 3.51
N ASP A 60 -22.76 -8.51 4.46
CA ASP A 60 -21.81 -7.40 4.50
C ASP A 60 -20.76 -7.55 3.40
N THR A 61 -20.32 -6.43 2.85
CA THR A 61 -19.16 -6.41 1.96
C THR A 61 -17.92 -6.83 2.72
N THR A 62 -17.09 -7.69 2.12
CA THR A 62 -15.77 -8.04 2.66
C THR A 62 -14.65 -7.54 1.75
N LEU A 63 -13.53 -7.13 2.36
CA LEU A 63 -12.26 -6.86 1.71
C LEU A 63 -11.17 -7.61 2.46
N ASP A 64 -10.45 -8.47 1.75
CA ASP A 64 -9.37 -9.30 2.29
C ASP A 64 -8.13 -9.14 1.43
N PHE A 65 -7.00 -8.74 2.01
CA PHE A 65 -5.74 -8.63 1.28
C PHE A 65 -4.53 -8.95 2.15
N LYS A 66 -3.39 -9.17 1.49
CA LYS A 66 -2.11 -9.40 2.15
C LYS A 66 -1.08 -8.41 1.64
N VAL A 67 -0.38 -7.75 2.55
CA VAL A 67 0.70 -6.82 2.25
C VAL A 67 2.02 -7.49 2.55
N ASP A 68 2.91 -7.52 1.56
CA ASP A 68 4.29 -7.94 1.72
C ASP A 68 5.14 -6.70 2.05
N PHE A 69 5.61 -6.64 3.29
CA PHE A 69 6.64 -5.72 3.75
C PHE A 69 8.03 -6.33 3.51
N PRO A 70 9.13 -5.55 3.60
CA PRO A 70 10.48 -6.06 3.34
C PRO A 70 10.88 -7.31 4.16
N PHE A 71 10.33 -7.48 5.37
CA PHE A 71 10.70 -8.58 6.28
C PHE A 71 9.51 -9.37 6.83
N SER A 72 8.28 -9.08 6.39
CA SER A 72 7.08 -9.72 6.92
C SER A 72 5.93 -9.65 5.92
N GLN A 73 4.94 -10.52 6.09
CA GLN A 73 3.66 -10.45 5.38
C GLN A 73 2.57 -10.26 6.43
N VAL A 74 1.62 -9.37 6.18
CA VAL A 74 0.50 -9.09 7.09
C VAL A 74 -0.81 -9.21 6.33
N SER A 75 -1.77 -9.95 6.91
CA SER A 75 -3.14 -9.99 6.39
C SER A 75 -3.97 -8.84 6.97
N CYS A 76 -4.79 -8.23 6.12
CA CYS A 76 -5.71 -7.16 6.46
C CYS A 76 -7.10 -7.56 5.97
N SER A 77 -8.11 -7.42 6.83
CA SER A 77 -9.48 -7.77 6.51
C SER A 77 -10.44 -6.75 7.12
N ALA A 78 -11.56 -6.50 6.43
CA ALA A 78 -12.67 -5.73 6.97
C ALA A 78 -14.00 -6.18 6.36
N SER A 79 -15.06 -5.95 7.14
CA SER A 79 -16.44 -6.21 6.75
C SER A 79 -17.29 -4.98 7.07
N TRP A 80 -18.20 -4.59 6.17
CA TRP A 80 -19.09 -3.45 6.37
C TRP A 80 -20.42 -3.61 5.62
N PRO A 81 -21.49 -2.92 6.05
CA PRO A 81 -22.76 -2.93 5.33
C PRO A 81 -22.57 -2.46 3.89
N GLU A 82 -23.17 -3.14 2.91
CA GLU A 82 -23.08 -2.79 1.49
C GLU A 82 -23.34 -1.28 1.26
N LYS A 83 -22.56 -0.68 0.37
CA LYS A 83 -22.56 0.76 0.04
C LYS A 83 -22.10 1.70 1.15
N ASN A 84 -21.59 1.18 2.27
CA ASN A 84 -21.11 1.98 3.41
C ASN A 84 -19.63 1.71 3.69
N LEU A 85 -18.75 2.05 2.73
CA LEU A 85 -17.31 1.83 2.89
C LEU A 85 -16.77 2.56 4.12
N PRO A 86 -15.96 1.90 4.95
CA PRO A 86 -15.35 2.52 6.11
C PRO A 86 -14.28 3.52 5.68
N THR A 87 -14.30 4.70 6.28
CA THR A 87 -13.31 5.77 6.07
C THR A 87 -12.36 5.95 7.24
N SER A 88 -12.59 5.25 8.36
CA SER A 88 -11.67 5.20 9.50
C SER A 88 -10.51 4.25 9.24
N GLU A 89 -9.43 4.41 10.00
CA GLU A 89 -8.36 3.41 10.02
C GLU A 89 -8.86 2.08 10.59
N ILE A 90 -8.43 0.99 9.99
CA ILE A 90 -8.79 -0.39 10.35
C ILE A 90 -7.50 -1.15 10.66
N PRO A 91 -7.40 -1.81 11.82
CA PRO A 91 -6.23 -2.60 12.16
C PRO A 91 -6.15 -3.85 11.27
N CYS A 92 -4.93 -4.19 10.86
CA CYS A 92 -4.62 -5.50 10.28
C CYS A 92 -4.29 -6.50 11.39
N GLU A 93 -3.93 -7.75 11.03
CA GLU A 93 -3.54 -8.78 12.01
C GLU A 93 -2.29 -8.42 12.83
N SER A 94 -1.49 -7.44 12.37
CA SER A 94 -0.35 -6.89 13.10
C SER A 94 -0.75 -5.61 13.85
N GLU A 95 -0.40 -5.53 15.15
CA GLU A 95 -0.74 -4.40 16.04
C GLU A 95 -0.25 -3.04 15.53
N ASN A 96 0.80 -3.04 14.70
CA ASN A 96 1.43 -1.82 14.18
C ASN A 96 1.05 -1.51 12.73
N THR A 97 0.13 -2.27 12.14
CA THR A 97 -0.28 -2.09 10.74
C THR A 97 -1.77 -1.76 10.68
N MET A 98 -2.10 -0.68 10.00
CA MET A 98 -3.47 -0.24 9.76
C MET A 98 -3.68 0.05 8.28
N PHE A 99 -4.91 -0.01 7.82
CA PHE A 99 -5.29 0.47 6.50
C PHE A 99 -6.51 1.37 6.54
N GLN A 100 -6.68 2.17 5.49
CA GLN A 100 -7.80 3.10 5.35
C GLN A 100 -8.25 3.09 3.89
N LEU A 101 -9.55 3.24 3.68
CA LEU A 101 -10.14 3.45 2.35
C LEU A 101 -10.58 4.91 2.21
N SER A 102 -10.35 5.48 1.04
CA SER A 102 -10.84 6.82 0.70
C SER A 102 -11.33 6.88 -0.75
N PRO A 103 -12.07 7.93 -1.16
CA PRO A 103 -12.43 8.13 -2.55
C PRO A 103 -11.21 8.14 -3.47
N VAL A 104 -11.42 7.73 -4.73
CA VAL A 104 -10.42 7.92 -5.79
C VAL A 104 -10.41 9.40 -6.23
N PRO A 105 -9.38 9.89 -6.94
CA PRO A 105 -9.29 11.30 -7.34
C PRO A 105 -10.45 11.82 -8.20
N SER A 106 -11.17 10.95 -8.92
CA SER A 106 -12.39 11.33 -9.66
C SER A 106 -13.59 11.62 -8.74
N GLY A 107 -13.50 11.28 -7.45
CA GLY A 107 -14.59 11.38 -6.48
C GLY A 107 -15.38 10.09 -6.30
N ASP A 108 -15.17 9.07 -7.14
CA ASP A 108 -15.85 7.78 -6.98
C ASP A 108 -15.40 7.09 -5.67
N PHE A 109 -16.35 6.47 -4.97
CA PHE A 109 -16.06 5.72 -3.76
C PHE A 109 -17.08 4.60 -3.56
N HIS A 110 -16.69 3.38 -3.92
CA HIS A 110 -17.51 2.18 -3.81
C HIS A 110 -16.62 0.93 -3.80
N GLU A 111 -17.21 -0.26 -3.65
CA GLU A 111 -16.53 -1.54 -3.42
C GLU A 111 -15.58 -1.98 -4.54
N ALA A 112 -15.63 -1.31 -5.69
CA ALA A 112 -14.79 -1.58 -6.86
C ALA A 112 -14.01 -0.34 -7.34
N ALA A 113 -14.04 0.77 -6.59
CA ALA A 113 -13.25 1.97 -6.82
C ALA A 113 -12.97 2.69 -5.50
N PHE A 114 -11.73 2.58 -5.02
CA PHE A 114 -11.26 3.21 -3.79
C PHE A 114 -9.75 3.44 -3.84
N THR A 115 -9.27 4.39 -3.04
CA THR A 115 -7.85 4.51 -2.72
C THR A 115 -7.59 3.72 -1.45
N LEU A 116 -6.66 2.77 -1.51
CA LEU A 116 -6.15 2.04 -0.35
C LEU A 116 -4.93 2.77 0.20
N SER A 117 -4.93 3.08 1.49
CA SER A 117 -3.75 3.55 2.22
C SER A 117 -3.39 2.52 3.29
N VAL A 118 -2.12 2.15 3.39
CA VAL A 118 -1.58 1.28 4.42
C VAL A 118 -0.56 2.08 5.24
N ARG A 119 -0.62 1.93 6.55
CA ARG A 119 0.29 2.56 7.51
C ARG A 119 0.95 1.47 8.36
N ARG A 120 2.27 1.54 8.49
CA ARG A 120 3.06 0.68 9.39
C ARG A 120 3.88 1.56 10.32
N THR A 121 3.82 1.31 11.63
CA THR A 121 4.64 2.02 12.60
C THR A 121 5.70 1.10 13.20
N ASP A 122 6.96 1.37 12.92
CA ASP A 122 8.09 0.62 13.47
C ASP A 122 8.61 1.32 14.73
N VAL A 123 8.99 0.54 15.75
CA VAL A 123 9.63 1.04 16.97
C VAL A 123 11.04 0.49 17.03
N ASP A 124 12.03 1.36 17.01
CA ASP A 124 13.42 0.97 17.23
C ASP A 124 13.59 0.55 18.70
N GLY A 125 13.88 -0.73 18.95
CA GLY A 125 14.02 -1.27 20.30
C GLY A 125 15.18 -0.69 21.10
N ALA A 126 16.19 -0.11 20.45
CA ALA A 126 17.35 0.48 21.12
C ALA A 126 17.13 1.97 21.44
N SER A 127 16.53 2.73 20.51
CA SER A 127 16.32 4.17 20.68
C SER A 127 14.92 4.56 21.15
N GLY A 128 13.95 3.65 21.07
CA GLY A 128 12.53 3.91 21.33
C GLY A 128 11.85 4.81 20.29
N VAL A 129 12.57 5.20 19.23
CA VAL A 129 12.06 6.11 18.19
C VAL A 129 11.01 5.39 17.35
N ARG A 130 9.91 6.09 17.09
CA ARG A 130 8.82 5.62 16.23
C ARG A 130 9.01 6.14 14.82
N THR A 131 8.98 5.24 13.86
CA THR A 131 9.01 5.59 12.44
C THR A 131 7.73 5.08 11.79
N THR A 132 6.92 5.99 11.28
CA THR A 132 5.68 5.66 10.61
C THR A 132 5.88 5.71 9.10
N TYR A 133 5.63 4.60 8.43
CA TYR A 133 5.60 4.50 6.97
C TYR A 133 4.16 4.54 6.48
N THR A 134 3.93 5.21 5.35
CA THR A 134 2.62 5.22 4.70
C THR A 134 2.78 5.07 3.21
N GLY A 135 2.06 4.13 2.62
CA GLY A 135 1.97 3.91 1.18
C GLY A 135 0.51 3.78 0.77
N GLY A 136 0.17 4.25 -0.42
CA GLY A 136 -1.20 4.19 -0.91
C GLY A 136 -1.29 4.02 -2.42
N GLN A 137 -2.42 3.50 -2.88
CA GLN A 137 -2.67 3.25 -4.29
C GLN A 137 -4.16 3.36 -4.63
N VAL A 138 -4.45 3.90 -5.81
CA VAL A 138 -5.79 3.92 -6.39
C VAL A 138 -6.10 2.56 -6.98
N ILE A 139 -7.24 1.99 -6.59
CA ILE A 139 -7.69 0.66 -7.02
C ILE A 139 -9.06 0.82 -7.66
N THR A 140 -9.15 0.44 -8.93
CA THR A 140 -10.40 0.37 -9.71
C THR A 140 -10.56 -1.02 -10.31
N ALA A 141 -11.69 -1.27 -10.98
CA ALA A 141 -11.99 -2.56 -11.57
C ALA A 141 -12.41 -2.50 -13.04
N ASN A 142 -12.23 -3.63 -13.74
CA ASN A 142 -12.80 -3.95 -15.05
C ASN A 142 -12.47 -2.99 -16.20
N GLN A 143 -11.31 -2.35 -16.17
CA GLN A 143 -10.80 -1.45 -17.21
C GLN A 143 -9.34 -1.81 -17.52
N PRO A 144 -9.08 -2.87 -18.32
CA PRO A 144 -7.72 -3.42 -18.49
C PRO A 144 -6.72 -2.44 -19.14
N THR A 145 -7.21 -1.35 -19.74
CA THR A 145 -6.41 -0.26 -20.30
C THR A 145 -6.08 0.85 -19.30
N VAL A 146 -6.66 0.80 -18.09
CA VAL A 146 -6.46 1.80 -17.03
C VAL A 146 -5.50 1.26 -15.99
N ASP A 147 -4.45 2.03 -15.72
CA ASP A 147 -3.35 1.63 -14.86
C ASP A 147 -3.73 1.34 -13.41
N THR A 148 -4.85 1.87 -12.93
CA THR A 148 -5.36 1.63 -11.57
C THR A 148 -6.34 0.46 -11.52
N SER A 149 -6.64 -0.19 -12.64
CA SER A 149 -7.67 -1.22 -12.74
C SER A 149 -7.18 -2.60 -12.32
N TYR A 150 -6.76 -2.72 -11.07
CA TYR A 150 -6.16 -3.94 -10.53
C TYR A 150 -7.17 -5.07 -10.32
N LEU A 151 -8.45 -4.76 -10.16
CA LEU A 151 -9.49 -5.74 -9.85
C LEU A 151 -10.23 -6.22 -11.10
N SER A 152 -10.46 -7.53 -11.18
CA SER A 152 -11.47 -8.13 -12.05
C SER A 152 -12.67 -8.53 -11.22
N CYS A 153 -13.79 -7.84 -11.40
CA CYS A 153 -15.04 -8.05 -10.69
C CYS A 153 -16.04 -8.79 -11.57
N LEU A 154 -16.49 -9.96 -11.12
CA LEU A 154 -17.42 -10.82 -11.83
C LEU A 154 -18.64 -11.11 -10.96
N GLY A 155 -19.83 -11.05 -11.57
CA GLY A 155 -21.06 -11.50 -10.93
C GLY A 155 -21.07 -13.02 -10.76
N GLY A 156 -21.44 -13.47 -9.57
CA GLY A 156 -21.62 -14.87 -9.24
C GLY A 156 -22.99 -15.41 -9.63
N ARG A 157 -23.37 -16.54 -9.04
CA ARG A 157 -24.73 -17.09 -9.13
C ARG A 157 -25.73 -16.11 -8.49
N PRO A 158 -27.04 -16.22 -8.77
CA PRO A 158 -28.05 -15.42 -8.07
C PRO A 158 -27.84 -15.51 -6.55
N LEU A 159 -27.85 -14.35 -5.89
CA LEU A 159 -27.61 -14.18 -4.46
C LEU A 159 -26.18 -14.48 -3.97
N ASP A 160 -25.21 -14.73 -4.87
CA ASP A 160 -23.79 -14.79 -4.50
C ASP A 160 -23.13 -13.41 -4.54
N GLY A 161 -23.64 -12.45 -5.31
CA GLY A 161 -23.04 -11.11 -5.39
C GLY A 161 -21.93 -11.00 -6.42
N ILE A 162 -21.07 -9.99 -6.23
CA ILE A 162 -19.91 -9.70 -7.09
C ILE A 162 -18.64 -10.08 -6.34
N ARG A 163 -17.75 -10.81 -7.01
CA ARG A 163 -16.43 -11.18 -6.51
C ARG A 163 -15.36 -10.50 -7.34
N CYS A 164 -14.49 -9.75 -6.68
CA CYS A 164 -13.35 -9.08 -7.27
C CYS A 164 -12.06 -9.73 -6.81
N SER A 165 -11.12 -9.91 -7.73
CA SER A 165 -9.77 -10.39 -7.41
C SER A 165 -8.71 -9.73 -8.28
N LEU A 166 -7.47 -9.71 -7.81
CA LEU A 166 -6.32 -9.27 -8.60
C LEU A 166 -6.04 -10.22 -9.76
N ASN A 167 -5.37 -9.72 -10.79
CA ASN A 167 -4.82 -10.50 -11.91
C ASN A 167 -5.87 -11.28 -12.72
N GLY A 168 -7.14 -10.91 -12.63
CA GLY A 168 -8.18 -11.50 -13.47
C GLY A 168 -8.15 -10.98 -14.92
N PRO A 169 -9.05 -11.50 -15.78
CA PRO A 169 -9.04 -11.23 -17.21
C PRO A 169 -9.41 -9.78 -17.60
N MET A 170 -10.04 -9.02 -16.69
CA MET A 170 -10.51 -7.64 -16.93
C MET A 170 -9.70 -6.59 -16.17
N SER A 171 -8.63 -7.00 -15.49
CA SER A 171 -7.71 -6.12 -14.77
C SER A 171 -6.43 -5.88 -15.56
N VAL A 172 -5.72 -4.81 -15.21
CA VAL A 172 -4.34 -4.59 -15.64
C VAL A 172 -3.46 -5.73 -15.11
N ARG A 173 -2.60 -6.28 -15.97
CA ARG A 173 -1.69 -7.39 -15.62
C ARG A 173 -0.36 -6.87 -15.08
N LYS A 174 -0.41 -6.16 -13.97
CA LYS A 174 0.79 -5.69 -13.27
C LYS A 174 0.64 -5.84 -11.76
N PRO A 175 1.75 -5.99 -11.02
CA PRO A 175 1.71 -6.06 -9.57
C PRO A 175 1.06 -4.81 -8.96
N LEU A 176 0.25 -5.01 -7.93
CA LEU A 176 -0.22 -3.93 -7.07
C LEU A 176 0.90 -3.63 -6.05
N VAL A 177 1.47 -2.43 -6.14
CA VAL A 177 2.59 -1.99 -5.31
C VAL A 177 2.23 -0.65 -4.67
N LEU A 178 2.56 -0.50 -3.39
CA LEU A 178 2.44 0.72 -2.61
C LEU A 178 3.84 1.31 -2.40
N ASP A 179 4.06 2.51 -2.92
CA ASP A 179 5.28 3.27 -2.63
C ASP A 179 5.12 3.96 -1.28
N ALA A 180 5.81 3.46 -0.27
CA ALA A 180 5.71 3.92 1.10
C ALA A 180 6.84 4.87 1.46
N VAL A 181 6.51 5.90 2.24
CA VAL A 181 7.47 6.93 2.66
C VAL A 181 7.45 7.05 4.18
N SER A 182 8.65 7.09 4.78
CA SER A 182 8.80 7.27 6.22
C SER A 182 8.51 8.70 6.68
N ARG A 183 7.95 8.81 7.87
CA ARG A 183 7.80 10.03 8.65
C ARG A 183 8.28 9.71 10.06
N ALA A 184 9.26 10.49 10.54
CA ALA A 184 9.64 10.46 11.94
C ALA A 184 8.57 11.20 12.75
N GLU A 185 8.12 10.59 13.83
CA GLU A 185 7.19 11.18 14.80
C GLU A 185 7.89 11.50 16.12
#